data_AF-A0A9D2CCV1-F1
#
_entry.id   AF-A0A9D2CCV1-F1
#
_cell.length_a   1.000
_cell.length_b   1.000
_cell.length_c   1.000
_cell.angle_alpha   90.00
_cell.angle_beta   90.00
_cell.angle_gamma   90.00
#
_symmetry.space_group_name_H-M   'P 1'
#
loop_
_entity.id
_entity.type
_entity.pdbx_description
1 polymer ?
#
loop_
_entity_poly.entity_id
_entity_poly.type
_entity_poly.pdbx_seq_one_letter_code
_entity_poly.pdbx_strand_id
1 'polypeptide(L)'
;MKRLCATLLTIMWGFSALAGGKSETIVYINGAKYYIHTVQAGETLYGLAKTYGVGEQVILENNPSIARGLQTDTNIKIPYVAAAPEPKSERKLRKTFDFHYVAKGETLYAISRQYEIPVKTLLEDNPNLDPLHMRLGERILIRKKQIGSEDEAGTQEQWEEYRQSLNSVADAGTSYHIVHPGETFYSLSRRFGITEEELSRLNGGLKPAELKAGAMIVVPGTGRTEIAAADTLRQDSLPALREVEPIEFRALRRSDPLNVALLLPVSVNGQANDNYLDFYQGFLLGLDSVKQKSGYSVNVELFNTARDTARIREIVSDAAFRKADLVVGPVYEEGLETVVRFAEEKRIPVVSPLANIERMNSDVLFQLAPDPARKYEKVEDLVGDGKRVTLIYTSTTDKEFEREVLALLGNRPFERYNYRYEHPSSRGANSPSDLTPLLENDADNVFVILSDSEVDVDRILAALASADTSITARGRTAPRFTVLGNARWNRYNNLDRAIFFKDRVVFISTYHAKRDSEAVKAFDRVYLRSFGMLPTLFSYRGYDTAMIFAPAMYGDIEYDLEDRRFTPLQTTYLFSQPEGRANHVNHNWTRVNYHNDFTITIE
;
A
#
# COMPACT_ATOMS: atom_id res chain seq x y z
N MET A 1 31.74 -8.93 -68.93
CA MET A 1 30.99 -10.16 -69.30
C MET A 1 30.83 -11.01 -68.04
N LYS A 2 29.62 -11.13 -67.46
CA LYS A 2 28.82 -12.40 -67.34
C LYS A 2 29.63 -13.57 -66.71
N ARG A 3 29.26 -14.30 -65.63
CA ARG A 3 28.02 -14.62 -64.86
C ARG A 3 28.46 -15.32 -63.54
N LEU A 4 27.86 -15.01 -62.38
CA LEU A 4 26.95 -15.86 -61.56
C LEU A 4 27.33 -17.35 -61.36
N CYS A 5 27.60 -17.76 -60.10
CA CYS A 5 26.96 -18.89 -59.42
C CYS A 5 27.25 -18.89 -57.91
N ALA A 6 26.23 -19.23 -57.13
CA ALA A 6 26.15 -19.18 -55.67
C ALA A 6 26.53 -20.50 -55.00
N THR A 7 27.01 -20.45 -53.76
CA THR A 7 26.96 -21.58 -52.80
C THR A 7 26.90 -21.04 -51.37
N LEU A 8 25.86 -21.48 -50.64
CA LEU A 8 25.64 -21.25 -49.22
C LEU A 8 26.81 -21.80 -48.39
N LEU A 9 27.29 -21.02 -47.42
CA LEU A 9 28.16 -21.50 -46.34
C LEU A 9 27.31 -21.66 -45.07
N THR A 10 26.93 -22.91 -44.78
CA THR A 10 26.38 -23.33 -43.50
C THR A 10 27.49 -23.29 -42.44
N ILE A 11 27.34 -22.44 -41.43
CA ILE A 11 28.19 -22.44 -40.24
C ILE A 11 27.78 -23.64 -39.38
N MET A 12 28.55 -24.73 -39.46
CA MET A 12 28.53 -25.80 -38.46
C MET A 12 29.09 -25.24 -37.15
N TRP A 13 28.25 -25.09 -36.13
CA TRP A 13 28.73 -25.06 -34.75
C TRP A 13 28.93 -26.50 -34.29
N GLY A 14 30.19 -26.84 -34.02
CA GLY A 14 30.55 -28.09 -33.37
C GLY A 14 29.95 -28.14 -31.98
N PHE A 15 29.18 -29.20 -31.71
CA PHE A 15 28.84 -29.64 -30.36
C PHE A 15 30.12 -30.10 -29.66
N SER A 16 30.76 -29.20 -28.93
CA SER A 16 31.60 -29.59 -27.79
C SER A 16 30.70 -29.61 -26.57
N ALA A 17 30.48 -30.79 -26.01
CA ALA A 17 29.84 -30.99 -24.72
C ALA A 17 30.65 -30.27 -23.64
N LEU A 18 30.27 -29.04 -23.31
CA LEU A 18 30.73 -28.38 -22.10
C LEU A 18 30.13 -29.14 -20.92
N ALA A 19 31.00 -29.71 -20.08
CA ALA A 19 30.62 -30.25 -18.79
C ALA A 19 29.91 -29.15 -17.99
N GLY A 20 28.64 -29.37 -17.63
CA GLY A 20 27.86 -28.44 -16.82
C GLY A 20 28.56 -28.19 -15.48
N GLY A 21 28.96 -26.94 -15.23
CA GLY A 21 29.51 -26.51 -13.95
C GLY A 21 28.45 -26.53 -12.83
N LYS A 22 28.88 -26.37 -11.58
CA LYS A 22 27.95 -26.11 -10.47
C LYS A 22 27.20 -24.79 -10.74
N SER A 23 25.92 -24.75 -10.42
CA SER A 23 25.10 -23.56 -10.52
C SER A 23 25.65 -22.47 -9.59
N GLU A 24 25.66 -21.23 -10.09
CA GLU A 24 25.98 -20.04 -9.30
C GLU A 24 24.74 -19.50 -8.56
N THR A 25 23.54 -20.00 -8.91
CA THR A 25 22.29 -19.60 -8.28
C THR A 25 22.10 -20.40 -7.00
N ILE A 26 22.15 -19.71 -5.85
CA ILE A 26 21.99 -20.30 -4.52
C ILE A 26 20.78 -19.67 -3.84
N VAL A 27 19.92 -20.51 -3.25
CA VAL A 27 18.78 -20.07 -2.45
C VAL A 27 18.79 -20.72 -1.07
N TYR A 28 18.07 -20.11 -0.14
CA TYR A 28 17.88 -20.61 1.22
C TYR A 28 16.41 -20.92 1.43
N ILE A 29 16.10 -22.17 1.76
CA ILE A 29 14.74 -22.66 1.98
C ILE A 29 14.70 -23.29 3.37
N ASN A 30 13.85 -22.78 4.27
CA ASN A 30 13.72 -23.26 5.65
C ASN A 30 15.07 -23.36 6.42
N GLY A 31 15.95 -22.36 6.26
CA GLY A 31 17.28 -22.34 6.88
C GLY A 31 18.31 -23.28 6.26
N ALA A 32 17.97 -24.05 5.22
CA ALA A 32 18.91 -24.90 4.48
C ALA A 32 19.32 -24.28 3.13
N LYS A 33 20.58 -24.43 2.77
CA LYS A 33 21.20 -23.85 1.56
C LYS A 33 21.09 -24.81 0.37
N TYR A 34 20.67 -24.31 -0.79
CA TYR A 34 20.48 -25.10 -2.01
C TYR A 34 21.10 -24.40 -3.22
N TYR A 35 21.64 -25.17 -4.16
CA TYR A 35 21.86 -24.73 -5.53
C TYR A 35 20.57 -24.91 -6.35
N ILE A 36 20.25 -23.93 -7.20
CA ILE A 36 19.18 -24.03 -8.19
C ILE A 36 19.81 -24.35 -9.52
N HIS A 37 19.67 -25.59 -9.97
CA HIS A 37 20.30 -26.05 -11.20
C HIS A 37 19.26 -26.29 -12.29
N THR A 38 19.44 -25.63 -13.43
CA THR A 38 18.64 -25.86 -14.64
C THR A 38 19.22 -27.04 -15.40
N VAL A 39 18.46 -28.13 -15.47
CA VAL A 39 18.90 -29.37 -16.12
C VAL A 39 19.18 -29.14 -17.61
N GLN A 40 20.39 -29.44 -18.04
CA GLN A 40 20.82 -29.36 -19.43
C GLN A 40 20.58 -30.67 -20.19
N ALA A 41 20.52 -30.59 -21.52
CA ALA A 41 20.38 -31.75 -22.38
C ALA A 41 21.55 -32.74 -22.19
N GLY A 42 21.21 -33.97 -21.81
CA GLY A 42 22.19 -35.06 -21.59
C GLY A 42 22.69 -35.20 -20.15
N GLU A 43 22.25 -34.36 -19.21
CA GLU A 43 22.55 -34.55 -17.79
C GLU A 43 21.75 -35.70 -17.18
N THR A 44 22.36 -36.38 -16.20
CA THR A 44 21.73 -37.49 -15.47
C THR A 44 21.77 -37.19 -13.97
N LEU A 45 20.83 -37.76 -13.20
CA LEU A 45 20.81 -37.61 -11.75
C LEU A 45 22.14 -38.04 -11.11
N TYR A 46 22.72 -39.16 -11.60
CA TYR A 46 24.06 -39.63 -11.23
C TYR A 46 25.16 -38.59 -11.52
N GLY A 47 25.14 -37.99 -12.72
CA GLY A 47 26.09 -36.95 -13.11
C GLY A 47 26.01 -35.72 -12.20
N LEU A 48 24.79 -35.24 -11.92
CA LEU A 48 24.55 -34.11 -11.04
C LEU A 48 24.93 -34.43 -9.57
N ALA A 49 24.56 -35.60 -9.06
CA ALA A 49 24.95 -36.07 -7.74
C ALA A 49 26.49 -36.01 -7.55
N LYS A 50 27.24 -36.49 -8.55
CA LYS A 50 28.70 -36.46 -8.54
C LYS A 50 29.26 -35.04 -8.65
N THR A 51 28.71 -34.20 -9.52
CA THR A 51 29.13 -32.80 -9.69
C THR A 51 28.95 -32.00 -8.40
N TYR A 52 27.83 -32.18 -7.71
CA TYR A 52 27.50 -31.42 -6.51
C TYR A 52 27.97 -32.04 -5.20
N GLY A 53 28.37 -33.32 -5.22
CA GLY A 53 28.81 -34.05 -4.02
C GLY A 53 27.65 -34.41 -3.08
N VAL A 54 26.46 -34.64 -3.64
CA VAL A 54 25.22 -34.95 -2.93
C VAL A 54 24.73 -36.33 -3.39
N GLY A 55 24.17 -37.16 -2.50
CA GLY A 55 23.61 -38.44 -2.90
C GLY A 55 22.40 -38.28 -3.83
N GLU A 56 22.25 -39.16 -4.83
CA GLU A 56 21.11 -39.13 -5.77
C GLU A 56 19.75 -39.17 -5.04
N GLN A 57 19.65 -40.01 -4.01
CA GLN A 57 18.46 -40.13 -3.18
C GLN A 57 18.14 -38.81 -2.46
N VAL A 58 19.16 -38.08 -2.02
CA VAL A 58 18.99 -36.78 -1.34
C VAL A 58 18.51 -35.72 -2.33
N ILE A 59 18.96 -35.75 -3.59
CA ILE A 59 18.43 -34.88 -4.64
C ILE A 59 16.96 -35.22 -4.94
N LEU A 60 16.59 -36.51 -5.00
CA LEU A 60 15.21 -36.96 -5.22
C LEU A 60 14.28 -36.55 -4.07
N GLU A 61 14.70 -36.71 -2.83
CA GLU A 61 13.92 -36.32 -1.64
C GLU A 61 13.61 -34.83 -1.62
N ASN A 62 14.55 -34.00 -2.07
CA ASN A 62 14.35 -32.56 -2.17
C ASN A 62 13.60 -32.13 -3.44
N ASN A 63 13.41 -33.04 -4.41
CA ASN A 63 12.67 -32.79 -5.65
C ASN A 63 11.73 -33.97 -5.98
N PRO A 64 10.64 -34.17 -5.23
CA PRO A 64 9.73 -35.31 -5.46
C PRO A 64 9.15 -35.35 -6.88
N SER A 65 9.06 -34.19 -7.55
CA SER A 65 8.54 -34.03 -8.92
C SER A 65 9.38 -34.75 -10.00
N ILE A 66 10.67 -34.97 -9.77
CA ILE A 66 11.58 -35.62 -10.74
C ILE A 66 11.71 -37.14 -10.53
N ALA A 67 10.90 -37.74 -9.65
CA ALA A 67 10.91 -39.19 -9.39
C ALA A 67 10.62 -40.04 -10.64
N ARG A 68 9.98 -39.48 -11.66
CA ARG A 68 9.69 -40.13 -12.96
C ARG A 68 10.77 -39.93 -14.02
N GLY A 69 11.87 -39.26 -13.68
CA GLY A 69 12.97 -38.95 -14.59
C GLY A 69 13.27 -37.45 -14.65
N LEU A 70 14.50 -37.12 -15.02
CA LEU A 70 14.99 -35.76 -15.16
C LEU A 70 14.56 -35.17 -16.52
N GLN A 71 14.00 -33.97 -16.52
CA GLN A 71 13.57 -33.27 -17.75
C GLN A 71 14.49 -32.08 -18.04
N THR A 72 14.83 -31.87 -19.30
CA THR A 72 15.63 -30.72 -19.75
C THR A 72 14.89 -29.41 -19.48
N ASP A 73 15.66 -28.35 -19.21
CA ASP A 73 15.18 -26.99 -18.87
C ASP A 73 14.31 -26.90 -17.61
N THR A 74 14.40 -27.92 -16.73
CA THR A 74 13.72 -27.92 -15.43
C THR A 74 14.69 -27.49 -14.33
N ASN A 75 14.27 -26.60 -13.43
CA ASN A 75 15.06 -26.22 -12.27
C ASN A 75 14.88 -27.22 -11.12
N ILE A 76 15.98 -27.69 -10.54
CA ILE A 76 15.99 -28.61 -9.41
C ILE A 76 16.79 -28.06 -8.22
N LYS A 77 16.35 -28.41 -7.02
CA LYS A 77 16.98 -28.09 -5.73
C LYS A 77 18.11 -29.07 -5.43
N ILE A 78 19.37 -28.63 -5.42
CA ILE A 78 20.49 -29.49 -5.03
C ILE A 78 21.04 -29.02 -3.69
N PRO A 79 20.90 -29.79 -2.60
CA PRO A 79 21.42 -29.42 -1.29
C PRO A 79 22.88 -28.99 -1.32
N TYR A 80 23.18 -27.87 -0.69
CA TYR A 80 24.55 -27.36 -0.62
C TYR A 80 25.34 -28.12 0.44
N VAL A 81 26.30 -28.94 0.00
CA VAL A 81 27.28 -29.53 0.90
C VAL A 81 28.46 -28.56 1.01
N ALA A 82 28.55 -27.88 2.14
CA ALA A 82 29.69 -27.01 2.41
C ALA A 82 30.97 -27.85 2.53
N ALA A 83 31.98 -27.57 1.70
CA ALA A 83 33.34 -27.82 2.13
C ALA A 83 33.58 -26.88 3.31
N ALA A 84 33.85 -27.43 4.50
CA ALA A 84 34.00 -26.66 5.73
C ALA A 84 35.00 -25.51 5.51
N PRO A 85 34.56 -24.23 5.53
CA PRO A 85 35.49 -23.13 5.42
C PRO A 85 36.34 -23.09 6.69
N GLU A 86 37.67 -22.99 6.55
CA GLU A 86 38.53 -22.76 7.69
C GLU A 86 38.08 -21.49 8.44
N PRO A 87 37.89 -21.53 9.77
CA PRO A 87 37.43 -20.37 10.52
C PRO A 87 38.45 -19.24 10.38
N LYS A 88 38.03 -18.14 9.72
CA LYS A 88 38.84 -16.91 9.63
C LYS A 88 39.01 -16.36 11.04
N SER A 89 40.25 -16.04 11.44
CA SER A 89 40.51 -15.44 12.75
C SER A 89 39.74 -14.11 12.95
N GLU A 90 39.29 -13.83 14.18
CA GLU A 90 38.50 -12.62 14.54
C GLU A 90 39.18 -11.31 14.07
N ARG A 91 40.52 -11.30 14.07
CA ARG A 91 41.35 -10.17 13.60
C ARG A 91 41.24 -9.95 12.10
N LYS A 92 41.03 -11.01 11.31
CA LYS A 92 40.83 -10.93 9.85
C LYS A 92 39.41 -10.51 9.53
N LEU A 93 38.41 -10.99 10.28
CA LEU A 93 37.01 -10.60 10.11
C LEU A 93 36.79 -9.10 10.36
N ARG A 94 37.32 -8.53 11.44
CA ARG A 94 37.21 -7.08 11.74
C ARG A 94 37.81 -6.15 10.69
N LYS A 95 38.75 -6.65 9.87
CA LYS A 95 39.37 -5.88 8.79
C LYS A 95 38.49 -5.82 7.53
N THR A 96 37.71 -6.86 7.26
CA THR A 96 36.90 -6.97 6.04
C THR A 96 35.40 -6.80 6.26
N PHE A 97 34.94 -6.94 7.51
CA PHE A 97 33.54 -6.89 7.89
C PHE A 97 33.30 -5.94 9.07
N ASP A 98 32.13 -5.31 9.05
CA ASP A 98 31.44 -4.80 10.23
C ASP A 98 30.49 -5.89 10.77
N PHE A 99 30.04 -5.71 12.02
CA PHE A 99 29.09 -6.63 12.66
C PHE A 99 27.78 -5.91 12.91
N HIS A 100 26.70 -6.53 12.48
CA HIS A 100 25.34 -6.11 12.78
C HIS A 100 24.70 -7.15 13.71
N TYR A 101 23.90 -6.68 14.67
CA TYR A 101 23.17 -7.54 15.60
C TYR A 101 21.68 -7.32 15.39
N VAL A 102 20.98 -8.38 14.99
CA VAL A 102 19.58 -8.32 14.58
C VAL A 102 18.70 -7.76 15.71
N ALA A 103 18.01 -6.66 15.42
CA ALA A 103 17.01 -6.06 16.29
C ALA A 103 15.65 -6.79 16.19
N LYS A 104 14.75 -6.51 17.15
CA LYS A 104 13.45 -7.19 17.24
C LYS A 104 12.60 -6.95 15.99
N GLY A 105 12.40 -8.01 15.22
CA GLY A 105 11.65 -8.00 13.96
C GLY A 105 12.34 -7.22 12.84
N GLU A 106 13.66 -7.09 12.88
CA GLU A 106 14.43 -6.59 11.75
C GLU A 106 14.48 -7.67 10.64
N THR A 107 14.41 -7.24 9.38
CA THR A 107 14.42 -8.14 8.23
C THR A 107 15.74 -8.02 7.48
N LEU A 108 16.13 -9.07 6.75
CA LEU A 108 17.33 -9.03 5.91
C LEU A 108 17.25 -7.91 4.86
N TYR A 109 16.04 -7.51 4.46
CA TYR A 109 15.78 -6.33 3.66
C TYR A 109 16.19 -5.02 4.34
N ALA A 110 15.71 -4.81 5.57
CA ALA A 110 16.02 -3.60 6.33
C ALA A 110 17.54 -3.46 6.50
N ILE A 111 18.25 -4.57 6.77
CA ILE A 111 19.70 -4.61 6.92
C ILE A 111 20.40 -4.33 5.59
N SER A 112 19.98 -5.00 4.50
CA SER A 112 20.52 -4.75 3.16
C SER A 112 20.40 -3.28 2.74
N ARG A 113 19.25 -2.65 3.01
CA ARG A 113 19.04 -1.22 2.75
C ARG A 113 19.84 -0.32 3.68
N GLN A 114 19.95 -0.67 4.95
CA GLN A 114 20.70 0.11 5.94
C GLN A 114 22.19 0.17 5.59
N TYR A 115 22.77 -0.94 5.14
CA TYR A 115 24.20 -1.02 4.84
C TYR A 115 24.54 -0.85 3.36
N GLU A 116 23.53 -0.72 2.50
CA GLU A 116 23.68 -0.66 1.04
C GLU A 116 24.49 -1.86 0.50
N ILE A 117 24.17 -3.07 0.99
CA ILE A 117 24.80 -4.32 0.57
C ILE A 117 23.72 -5.27 0.02
N PRO A 118 23.90 -5.87 -1.16
CA PRO A 118 22.93 -6.83 -1.69
C PRO A 118 22.65 -7.97 -0.72
N VAL A 119 21.37 -8.39 -0.62
CA VAL A 119 20.97 -9.54 0.22
C VAL A 119 21.77 -10.79 -0.13
N LYS A 120 22.05 -11.02 -1.42
CA LYS A 120 22.91 -12.12 -1.89
C LYS A 120 24.28 -12.06 -1.22
N THR A 121 24.94 -10.90 -1.22
CA THR A 121 26.24 -10.71 -0.57
C THR A 121 26.14 -10.90 0.95
N LEU A 122 25.07 -10.42 1.59
CA LEU A 122 24.83 -10.67 3.01
C LEU A 122 24.69 -12.17 3.31
N LEU A 123 23.98 -12.93 2.48
CA LEU A 123 23.83 -14.39 2.65
C LEU A 123 25.13 -15.15 2.33
N GLU A 124 25.91 -14.70 1.35
CA GLU A 124 27.25 -15.23 1.04
C GLU A 124 28.21 -15.06 2.22
N ASP A 125 28.17 -13.87 2.84
CA ASP A 125 28.98 -13.55 4.01
C ASP A 125 28.47 -14.22 5.29
N ASN A 126 27.18 -14.59 5.32
CA ASN A 126 26.51 -15.24 6.45
C ASN A 126 25.87 -16.57 6.04
N PRO A 127 26.66 -17.59 5.71
CA PRO A 127 26.16 -18.82 5.08
C PRO A 127 25.21 -19.67 5.94
N ASN A 128 25.07 -19.35 7.24
CA ASN A 128 24.19 -20.06 8.20
C ASN A 128 22.95 -19.24 8.60
N LEU A 129 22.75 -18.05 8.02
CA LEU A 129 21.61 -17.18 8.34
C LEU A 129 20.34 -17.70 7.67
N ASP A 130 19.26 -17.89 8.43
CA ASP A 130 17.92 -18.16 7.89
C ASP A 130 17.20 -16.84 7.59
N PRO A 131 16.96 -16.49 6.31
CA PRO A 131 16.29 -15.24 5.96
C PRO A 131 14.80 -15.21 6.35
N LEU A 132 14.16 -16.35 6.60
CA LEU A 132 12.75 -16.43 7.00
C LEU A 132 12.57 -16.32 8.53
N HIS A 133 13.60 -16.67 9.31
CA HIS A 133 13.52 -16.74 10.78
C HIS A 133 14.78 -16.21 11.48
N MET A 134 15.10 -14.94 11.25
CA MET A 134 16.23 -14.28 11.90
C MET A 134 16.02 -14.15 13.42
N ARG A 135 17.01 -14.54 14.22
CA ARG A 135 16.90 -14.52 15.68
C ARG A 135 17.32 -13.17 16.26
N LEU A 136 16.61 -12.71 17.30
CA LEU A 136 17.01 -11.51 18.03
C LEU A 136 18.44 -11.65 18.58
N GLY A 137 19.29 -10.67 18.29
CA GLY A 137 20.69 -10.65 18.68
C GLY A 137 21.62 -11.53 17.85
N GLU A 138 21.11 -12.15 16.77
CA GLU A 138 21.94 -12.89 15.83
C GLU A 138 22.97 -11.96 15.17
N ARG A 139 24.22 -12.42 15.07
CA ARG A 139 25.33 -11.63 14.54
C ARG A 139 25.47 -11.85 13.04
N ILE A 140 25.30 -10.79 12.26
CA ILE A 140 25.42 -10.76 10.81
C ILE A 140 26.70 -10.00 10.43
N LEU A 141 27.51 -10.61 9.57
CA LEU A 141 28.69 -10.04 8.93
C LEU A 141 28.28 -9.11 7.80
N ILE A 142 28.73 -7.86 7.86
CA ILE A 142 28.44 -6.81 6.88
C ILE A 142 29.74 -6.44 6.19
N ARG A 143 29.89 -6.70 4.88
CA ARG A 143 31.15 -6.43 4.16
C ARG A 143 31.44 -4.93 4.09
N LYS A 144 32.68 -4.51 4.33
CA LYS A 144 33.06 -3.08 4.20
C LYS A 144 33.02 -2.63 2.74
N LYS A 145 32.29 -1.55 2.47
CA LYS A 145 31.91 -0.99 1.15
C LYS A 145 33.06 -0.79 0.14
N GLN A 146 34.33 -0.74 0.59
CA GLN A 146 35.50 -0.60 -0.29
C GLN A 146 35.98 -1.91 -0.95
N ILE A 147 35.39 -3.06 -0.65
CA ILE A 147 35.88 -4.38 -1.11
C ILE A 147 34.93 -5.06 -2.13
N GLY A 148 33.75 -4.48 -2.41
CA GLY A 148 32.86 -4.93 -3.48
C GLY A 148 31.97 -3.78 -3.92
N SER A 149 32.24 -3.24 -5.10
CA SER A 149 31.45 -2.17 -5.72
C SER A 149 30.33 -2.78 -6.54
N GLU A 150 29.06 -2.57 -6.17
CA GLU A 150 27.93 -2.60 -7.09
C GLU A 150 26.93 -1.51 -6.70
N ASP A 151 26.40 -0.80 -7.69
CA ASP A 151 25.49 0.34 -7.55
C ASP A 151 24.11 -0.07 -7.00
N GLU A 152 23.42 0.85 -6.30
CA GLU A 152 22.08 0.63 -5.69
C GLU A 152 21.02 0.08 -6.67
N ALA A 153 21.16 0.35 -7.98
CA ALA A 153 20.28 -0.17 -9.03
C ALA A 153 20.42 -1.69 -9.26
N GLY A 154 21.61 -2.25 -9.05
CA GLY A 154 21.84 -3.69 -9.14
C GLY A 154 21.16 -4.48 -8.02
N THR A 155 20.89 -3.83 -6.87
CA THR A 155 20.32 -4.49 -5.70
C THR A 155 18.85 -4.89 -5.90
N GLN A 156 18.09 -4.21 -6.77
CA GLN A 156 16.68 -4.54 -7.06
C GLN A 156 16.53 -5.59 -8.17
N GLU A 157 17.29 -5.47 -9.26
CA GLU A 157 17.31 -6.47 -10.34
C GLU A 157 17.80 -7.83 -9.83
N GLN A 158 18.86 -7.85 -9.01
CA GLN A 158 19.35 -9.06 -8.36
C GLN A 158 18.35 -9.65 -7.35
N TRP A 159 17.45 -8.84 -6.78
CA TRP A 159 16.39 -9.34 -5.91
C TRP A 159 15.27 -9.98 -6.69
N GLU A 160 14.82 -9.34 -7.77
CA GLU A 160 13.81 -9.92 -8.64
C GLU A 160 14.33 -11.23 -9.25
N GLU A 161 15.62 -11.28 -9.63
CA GLU A 161 16.31 -12.51 -10.02
C GLU A 161 16.36 -13.56 -8.88
N TYR A 162 16.67 -13.15 -7.64
CA TYR A 162 16.65 -14.04 -6.47
C TYR A 162 15.23 -14.60 -6.19
N ARG A 163 14.20 -13.76 -6.24
CA ARG A 163 12.79 -14.14 -6.09
C ARG A 163 12.35 -15.08 -7.21
N GLN A 164 12.76 -14.81 -8.44
CA GLN A 164 12.49 -15.67 -9.59
C GLN A 164 13.17 -17.03 -9.44
N SER A 165 14.42 -17.08 -8.94
CA SER A 165 15.12 -18.33 -8.67
C SER A 165 14.42 -19.17 -7.59
N LEU A 166 13.93 -18.54 -6.52
CA LEU A 166 13.13 -19.18 -5.47
C LEU A 166 11.80 -19.73 -6.00
N ASN A 167 11.12 -18.95 -6.83
CA ASN A 167 9.86 -19.35 -7.45
C ASN A 167 10.02 -20.48 -8.47
N SER A 168 11.19 -20.61 -9.09
CA SER A 168 11.46 -21.68 -10.05
C SER A 168 11.55 -23.08 -9.42
N VAL A 169 11.68 -23.17 -8.10
CA VAL A 169 11.76 -24.43 -7.34
C VAL A 169 10.78 -24.52 -6.16
N ALA A 170 9.78 -23.63 -6.14
CA ALA A 170 8.73 -23.67 -5.14
C ALA A 170 7.95 -24.99 -5.21
N ASP A 171 7.43 -25.44 -4.08
CA ASP A 171 6.65 -26.67 -4.04
C ASP A 171 5.33 -26.49 -4.83
N ALA A 172 4.82 -27.59 -5.40
CA ALA A 172 3.66 -27.55 -6.29
C ALA A 172 2.47 -26.80 -5.65
N GLY A 173 2.06 -25.70 -6.27
CA GLY A 173 0.96 -24.85 -5.79
C GLY A 173 1.37 -23.72 -4.84
N THR A 174 2.67 -23.45 -4.66
CA THR A 174 3.18 -22.32 -3.84
C THR A 174 4.15 -21.43 -4.62
N SER A 175 4.34 -20.20 -4.16
CA SER A 175 5.35 -19.25 -4.62
C SER A 175 5.81 -18.37 -3.44
N TYR A 176 6.99 -17.77 -3.56
CA TYR A 176 7.54 -16.81 -2.62
C TYR A 176 7.23 -15.38 -3.08
N HIS A 177 6.70 -14.59 -2.15
CA HIS A 177 6.37 -13.19 -2.30
C HIS A 177 7.14 -12.35 -1.29
N ILE A 178 7.57 -11.16 -1.71
CA ILE A 178 8.23 -10.20 -0.83
C ILE A 178 7.19 -9.15 -0.47
N VAL A 179 6.94 -8.97 0.82
CA VAL A 179 5.97 -7.99 1.31
C VAL A 179 6.46 -6.59 0.96
N HIS A 180 5.75 -5.90 0.10
CA HIS A 180 6.03 -4.51 -0.23
C HIS A 180 5.49 -3.57 0.86
N PRO A 181 6.06 -2.35 1.00
CA PRO A 181 5.50 -1.34 1.90
C PRO A 181 4.00 -1.10 1.64
N GLY A 182 3.19 -1.18 2.69
CA GLY A 182 1.74 -0.99 2.61
C GLY A 182 0.93 -2.26 2.32
N GLU A 183 1.59 -3.37 1.95
CA GLU A 183 0.91 -4.66 1.91
C GLU A 183 0.60 -5.15 3.33
N THR A 184 -0.61 -5.66 3.50
CA THR A 184 -1.15 -6.23 4.74
C THR A 184 -1.57 -7.67 4.47
N PHE A 185 -1.82 -8.45 5.53
CA PHE A 185 -2.44 -9.77 5.39
C PHE A 185 -3.69 -9.70 4.52
N TYR A 186 -4.56 -8.71 4.73
CA TYR A 186 -5.75 -8.47 3.91
C TYR A 186 -5.41 -8.29 2.42
N SER A 187 -4.51 -7.35 2.08
CA SER A 187 -4.20 -7.07 0.67
C SER A 187 -3.50 -8.25 -0.01
N LEU A 188 -2.66 -8.99 0.71
CA LEU A 188 -1.96 -10.17 0.22
C LEU A 188 -2.90 -11.36 0.03
N SER A 189 -3.74 -11.67 1.02
CA SER A 189 -4.75 -12.72 0.94
C SER A 189 -5.72 -12.48 -0.22
N ARG A 190 -6.18 -11.24 -0.40
CA ARG A 190 -7.01 -10.85 -1.57
C ARG A 190 -6.25 -10.99 -2.89
N ARG A 191 -4.99 -10.56 -2.94
CA ARG A 191 -4.16 -10.65 -4.15
C ARG A 191 -3.94 -12.09 -4.60
N PHE A 192 -3.76 -13.02 -3.66
CA PHE A 192 -3.47 -14.43 -3.95
C PHE A 192 -4.70 -15.34 -3.82
N GLY A 193 -5.90 -14.78 -3.64
CA GLY A 193 -7.16 -15.54 -3.64
C GLY A 193 -7.31 -16.51 -2.46
N ILE A 194 -6.67 -16.24 -1.32
CA ILE A 194 -6.74 -17.07 -0.11
C ILE A 194 -7.21 -16.26 1.10
N THR A 195 -7.52 -16.93 2.22
CA THR A 195 -7.87 -16.23 3.47
C THR A 195 -6.62 -15.76 4.22
N GLU A 196 -6.78 -14.84 5.17
CA GLU A 196 -5.69 -14.41 6.07
C GLU A 196 -5.21 -15.57 6.97
N GLU A 197 -6.12 -16.45 7.37
CA GLU A 197 -5.82 -17.66 8.13
C GLU A 197 -5.02 -18.66 7.30
N GLU A 198 -5.38 -18.83 6.03
CA GLU A 198 -4.64 -19.69 5.12
C GLU A 198 -3.25 -19.12 4.81
N LEU A 199 -3.13 -17.80 4.64
CA LEU A 199 -1.84 -17.12 4.50
C LEU A 199 -0.98 -17.28 5.76
N SER A 200 -1.58 -17.15 6.95
CA SER A 200 -0.90 -17.40 8.23
C SER A 200 -0.38 -18.83 8.33
N ARG A 201 -1.23 -19.81 8.01
CA ARG A 201 -0.89 -21.25 8.03
C ARG A 201 0.23 -21.59 7.04
N LEU A 202 0.19 -21.04 5.82
CA LEU A 202 1.24 -21.21 4.80
C LEU A 202 2.59 -20.67 5.28
N ASN A 203 2.58 -19.70 6.18
CA ASN A 203 3.76 -19.04 6.73
C ASN A 203 4.04 -19.43 8.20
N GLY A 204 3.74 -20.68 8.57
CA GLY A 204 4.11 -21.20 9.90
C GLY A 204 3.40 -20.54 11.09
N GLY A 205 2.23 -19.93 10.86
CA GLY A 205 1.47 -19.23 11.89
C GLY A 205 1.81 -17.75 12.04
N LEU A 206 2.45 -17.14 11.02
CA LEU A 206 2.76 -15.71 10.97
C LEU A 206 1.51 -14.87 11.26
N LYS A 207 1.61 -13.91 12.17
CA LYS A 207 0.47 -13.04 12.54
C LYS A 207 0.50 -11.71 11.77
N PRO A 208 -0.66 -11.05 11.57
CA PRO A 208 -0.73 -9.75 10.90
C PRO A 208 0.19 -8.67 11.48
N ALA A 209 0.33 -8.61 12.80
CA ALA A 209 1.20 -7.64 13.48
C ALA A 209 2.71 -7.93 13.31
N GLU A 210 3.05 -9.13 12.84
CA GLU A 210 4.42 -9.59 12.61
C GLU A 210 4.84 -9.43 11.14
N LEU A 211 3.88 -9.14 10.24
CA LEU A 211 4.13 -8.85 8.83
C LEU A 211 4.84 -7.49 8.71
N LYS A 212 6.02 -7.50 8.09
CA LYS A 212 6.79 -6.29 7.84
C LYS A 212 7.15 -6.16 6.38
N ALA A 213 7.28 -4.91 5.91
CA ALA A 213 7.82 -4.64 4.60
C ALA A 213 9.22 -5.27 4.45
N GLY A 214 9.47 -5.91 3.32
CA GLY A 214 10.65 -6.70 3.02
C GLY A 214 10.67 -8.11 3.61
N ALA A 215 9.64 -8.53 4.35
CA ALA A 215 9.51 -9.93 4.75
C ALA A 215 9.25 -10.80 3.52
N MET A 216 9.88 -11.97 3.48
CA MET A 216 9.57 -12.98 2.47
C MET A 216 8.56 -13.95 3.04
N ILE A 217 7.47 -14.17 2.29
CA ILE A 217 6.36 -15.03 2.68
C ILE A 217 6.05 -16.01 1.56
N VAL A 218 5.53 -17.18 1.93
CA VAL A 218 4.97 -18.19 1.04
C VAL A 218 3.52 -17.82 0.74
N VAL A 219 3.16 -17.81 -0.54
CA VAL A 219 1.82 -17.56 -1.05
C VAL A 219 1.45 -18.66 -2.05
N PRO A 220 0.17 -18.82 -2.42
CA PRO A 220 -0.24 -19.74 -3.47
C PRO A 220 0.49 -19.48 -4.80
N GLY A 221 0.97 -20.54 -5.43
CA GLY A 221 1.66 -20.51 -6.70
C GLY A 221 0.68 -20.59 -7.86
N THR A 222 0.37 -19.46 -8.48
CA THR A 222 -0.32 -19.46 -9.77
C THR A 222 0.72 -19.75 -10.86
N GLY A 223 0.63 -20.93 -11.48
CA GLY A 223 1.31 -21.20 -12.75
C GLY A 223 0.90 -20.16 -13.78
N ARG A 224 1.87 -19.75 -14.62
CA ARG A 224 1.72 -18.81 -15.75
C ARG A 224 0.30 -18.79 -16.29
N THR A 225 -0.45 -17.79 -15.88
CA THR A 225 -1.54 -17.26 -16.70
C THR A 225 -1.28 -15.77 -16.78
N GLU A 226 -0.71 -15.37 -17.92
CA GLU A 226 -1.16 -14.11 -18.52
C GLU A 226 -2.67 -14.25 -18.68
N ILE A 227 -3.42 -13.82 -17.68
CA ILE A 227 -4.76 -13.28 -17.92
C ILE A 227 -4.56 -11.78 -17.96
N ALA A 228 -4.52 -11.31 -19.20
CA ALA A 228 -4.79 -9.98 -19.72
C ALA A 228 -5.15 -8.90 -18.69
N ALA A 229 -4.54 -7.73 -18.87
CA ALA A 229 -5.20 -6.42 -18.78
C ALA A 229 -6.65 -6.48 -18.27
N ALA A 230 -6.83 -6.52 -16.96
CA ALA A 230 -8.07 -6.07 -16.32
C ALA A 230 -8.01 -4.55 -16.15
N ASP A 231 -7.66 -3.89 -17.24
CA ASP A 231 -8.15 -2.57 -17.61
C ASP A 231 -8.66 -2.71 -19.04
N THR A 232 -9.73 -3.48 -19.18
CA THR A 232 -10.77 -3.21 -20.15
C THR A 232 -12.09 -3.49 -19.44
N LEU A 233 -12.94 -2.47 -19.47
CA LEU A 233 -14.38 -2.55 -19.31
C LEU A 233 -14.91 -3.90 -19.82
N ARG A 234 -15.11 -4.85 -18.92
CA ARG A 234 -16.12 -5.89 -19.07
C ARG A 234 -17.16 -5.65 -18.01
N GLN A 235 -18.12 -4.87 -18.46
CA GLN A 235 -19.48 -4.76 -17.99
C GLN A 235 -20.16 -6.15 -18.08
N ASP A 236 -19.62 -7.16 -17.40
CA ASP A 236 -20.32 -8.43 -17.20
C ASP A 236 -21.19 -8.25 -15.96
N SER A 237 -22.38 -7.71 -16.23
CA SER A 237 -23.60 -7.73 -15.40
C SER A 237 -23.32 -7.94 -13.92
N LEU A 238 -23.01 -6.85 -13.21
CA LEU A 238 -23.37 -6.75 -11.79
C LEU A 238 -24.81 -7.29 -11.67
N PRO A 239 -25.13 -8.18 -10.71
CA PRO A 239 -26.52 -8.50 -10.45
C PRO A 239 -27.24 -7.16 -10.31
N ALA A 240 -28.31 -6.96 -11.08
CA ALA A 240 -29.01 -5.69 -11.12
C ALA A 240 -29.25 -5.24 -9.68
N LEU A 241 -28.64 -4.11 -9.30
CA LEU A 241 -28.87 -3.52 -8.00
C LEU A 241 -30.37 -3.36 -7.86
N ARG A 242 -30.93 -3.85 -6.75
CA ARG A 242 -32.37 -3.86 -6.52
C ARG A 242 -32.90 -2.44 -6.70
N GLU A 243 -34.05 -2.29 -7.35
CA GLU A 243 -34.77 -1.01 -7.34
C GLU A 243 -34.98 -0.60 -5.89
N VAL A 244 -34.46 0.56 -5.52
CA VAL A 244 -34.52 1.03 -4.14
C VAL A 244 -35.90 1.62 -3.88
N GLU A 245 -36.58 1.10 -2.86
CA GLU A 245 -37.85 1.67 -2.41
C GLU A 245 -37.58 2.95 -1.61
N PRO A 246 -38.26 4.08 -1.93
CA PRO A 246 -38.21 5.29 -1.13
C PRO A 246 -38.60 5.06 0.33
N ILE A 247 -37.78 5.51 1.27
CA ILE A 247 -37.99 5.40 2.70
C ILE A 247 -38.15 6.80 3.31
N GLU A 248 -39.31 7.05 3.91
CA GLU A 248 -39.50 8.23 4.75
C GLU A 248 -38.99 7.96 6.16
N PHE A 249 -37.91 8.66 6.54
CA PHE A 249 -37.36 8.60 7.89
C PHE A 249 -38.22 9.37 8.88
N ARG A 250 -38.32 8.84 10.11
CA ARG A 250 -39.09 9.48 11.17
C ARG A 250 -38.18 10.29 12.09
N ALA A 251 -38.41 11.59 12.14
CA ALA A 251 -37.77 12.47 13.11
C ALA A 251 -38.15 12.10 14.57
N LEU A 252 -37.15 12.11 15.45
CA LEU A 252 -37.35 11.97 16.90
C LEU A 252 -37.90 13.25 17.51
N ARG A 253 -38.68 13.11 18.58
CA ARG A 253 -39.08 14.27 19.39
C ARG A 253 -37.87 14.72 20.20
N ARG A 254 -37.70 16.04 20.39
CA ARG A 254 -36.59 16.61 21.17
C ARG A 254 -36.44 16.06 22.59
N SER A 255 -37.53 15.60 23.20
CA SER A 255 -37.54 14.98 24.54
C SER A 255 -37.04 13.54 24.56
N ASP A 256 -37.11 12.86 23.41
CA ASP A 256 -36.86 11.43 23.32
C ASP A 256 -35.34 11.20 23.22
N PRO A 257 -34.78 10.26 23.99
CA PRO A 257 -33.37 9.92 23.85
C PRO A 257 -33.15 9.16 22.53
N LEU A 258 -32.13 9.56 21.79
CA LEU A 258 -31.68 8.86 20.58
C LEU A 258 -30.99 7.55 20.97
N ASN A 259 -31.41 6.42 20.43
CA ASN A 259 -30.72 5.14 20.63
C ASN A 259 -29.81 4.84 19.43
N VAL A 260 -28.50 4.79 19.66
CA VAL A 260 -27.49 4.50 18.64
C VAL A 260 -26.94 3.09 18.84
N ALA A 261 -27.02 2.26 17.80
CA ALA A 261 -26.26 1.01 17.73
C ALA A 261 -24.96 1.25 16.95
N LEU A 262 -23.82 1.07 17.61
CA LEU A 262 -22.49 1.28 17.04
C LEU A 262 -21.80 -0.06 16.78
N LEU A 263 -21.65 -0.43 15.51
CA LEU A 263 -21.12 -1.71 15.05
C LEU A 263 -19.68 -1.55 14.59
N LEU A 264 -18.73 -1.87 15.47
CA LEU A 264 -17.30 -1.72 15.21
C LEU A 264 -16.56 -3.04 15.44
N PRO A 265 -15.53 -3.38 14.65
CA PRO A 265 -14.67 -4.54 14.92
C PRO A 265 -13.60 -4.20 15.96
N VAL A 266 -14.02 -3.76 17.15
CA VAL A 266 -13.12 -3.32 18.25
C VAL A 266 -12.20 -4.43 18.75
N SER A 267 -12.57 -5.70 18.56
CA SER A 267 -11.69 -6.84 18.81
C SER A 267 -11.93 -7.96 17.80
N VAL A 268 -10.86 -8.45 17.18
CA VAL A 268 -10.87 -9.58 16.24
C VAL A 268 -9.98 -10.68 16.82
N ASN A 269 -10.52 -11.89 16.97
CA ASN A 269 -9.80 -13.03 17.55
C ASN A 269 -9.16 -12.72 18.92
N GLY A 270 -9.83 -11.91 19.74
CA GLY A 270 -9.37 -11.50 21.08
C GLY A 270 -8.29 -10.41 21.08
N GLN A 271 -7.87 -9.92 19.91
CA GLN A 271 -6.95 -8.79 19.79
C GLN A 271 -7.72 -7.49 19.58
N ALA A 272 -7.49 -6.50 20.44
CA ALA A 272 -8.06 -5.17 20.30
C ALA A 272 -7.53 -4.48 19.05
N ASN A 273 -8.36 -3.63 18.44
CA ASN A 273 -7.98 -2.79 17.31
C ASN A 273 -8.05 -1.32 17.72
N ASP A 274 -6.88 -0.72 17.92
CA ASP A 274 -6.74 0.65 18.43
C ASP A 274 -7.43 1.69 17.53
N ASN A 275 -7.47 1.49 16.21
CA ASN A 275 -8.15 2.41 15.30
C ASN A 275 -9.67 2.49 15.58
N TYR A 276 -10.30 1.35 15.89
CA TYR A 276 -11.74 1.33 16.20
C TYR A 276 -12.04 1.76 17.63
N LEU A 277 -11.09 1.56 18.53
CA LEU A 277 -11.15 2.15 19.87
C LEU A 277 -11.07 3.67 19.79
N ASP A 278 -10.14 4.22 19.01
CA ASP A 278 -10.02 5.67 18.77
C ASP A 278 -11.28 6.25 18.13
N PHE A 279 -11.86 5.55 17.14
CA PHE A 279 -13.13 5.94 16.55
C PHE A 279 -14.23 6.03 17.61
N TYR A 280 -14.37 4.98 18.45
CA TYR A 280 -15.36 4.96 19.51
C TYR A 280 -15.16 6.10 20.51
N GLN A 281 -13.92 6.34 20.94
CA GLN A 281 -13.56 7.44 21.84
C GLN A 281 -13.91 8.81 21.25
N GLY A 282 -13.58 9.03 19.97
CA GLY A 282 -13.97 10.22 19.24
C GLY A 282 -15.49 10.39 19.14
N PHE A 283 -16.20 9.31 18.84
CA PHE A 283 -17.66 9.27 18.77
C PHE A 283 -18.30 9.67 20.11
N LEU A 284 -17.80 9.16 21.25
CA LEU A 284 -18.27 9.54 22.58
C LEU A 284 -18.10 11.04 22.86
N LEU A 285 -16.95 11.63 22.50
CA LEU A 285 -16.76 13.09 22.65
C LEU A 285 -17.65 13.90 21.70
N GLY A 286 -17.96 13.35 20.53
CA GLY A 286 -18.95 13.92 19.61
C GLY A 286 -20.35 13.93 20.22
N LEU A 287 -20.78 12.82 20.82
CA LEU A 287 -22.06 12.74 21.52
C LEU A 287 -22.13 13.68 22.73
N ASP A 288 -21.05 13.82 23.50
CA ASP A 288 -20.94 14.82 24.57
C ASP A 288 -21.10 16.24 24.02
N SER A 289 -20.47 16.56 22.89
CA SER A 289 -20.66 17.84 22.20
C SER A 289 -22.09 18.04 21.71
N VAL A 290 -22.76 17.00 21.19
CA VAL A 290 -24.18 17.05 20.81
C VAL A 290 -25.05 17.35 22.02
N LYS A 291 -24.79 16.70 23.16
CA LYS A 291 -25.52 16.96 24.40
C LYS A 291 -25.34 18.40 24.87
N GLN A 292 -24.11 18.92 24.88
CA GLN A 292 -23.80 20.26 25.35
C GLN A 292 -24.36 21.35 24.42
N LYS A 293 -24.31 21.16 23.10
CA LYS A 293 -24.71 22.16 22.12
C LYS A 293 -26.20 22.14 21.81
N SER A 294 -26.80 20.95 21.73
CA SER A 294 -28.19 20.77 21.27
C SER A 294 -29.14 20.30 22.37
N GLY A 295 -28.62 19.85 23.52
CA GLY A 295 -29.42 19.33 24.64
C GLY A 295 -29.92 17.89 24.47
N TYR A 296 -29.71 17.28 23.30
CA TYR A 296 -30.18 15.94 22.97
C TYR A 296 -29.50 14.86 23.81
N SER A 297 -30.30 13.96 24.37
CA SER A 297 -29.79 12.81 25.12
C SER A 297 -29.59 11.63 24.16
N VAL A 298 -28.47 10.93 24.29
CA VAL A 298 -28.14 9.80 23.42
C VAL A 298 -27.77 8.60 24.28
N ASN A 299 -28.39 7.46 24.00
CA ASN A 299 -27.99 6.14 24.48
C ASN A 299 -27.16 5.49 23.38
N VAL A 300 -25.95 5.00 23.70
CA VAL A 300 -25.09 4.34 22.72
C VAL A 300 -24.79 2.92 23.18
N GLU A 301 -25.04 1.95 22.30
CA GLU A 301 -24.73 0.54 22.49
C GLU A 301 -23.63 0.12 21.51
N LEU A 302 -22.48 -0.31 22.03
CA LEU A 302 -21.34 -0.75 21.24
C LEU A 302 -21.39 -2.26 21.01
N PHE A 303 -21.48 -2.67 19.75
CA PHE A 303 -21.46 -4.06 19.33
C PHE A 303 -20.14 -4.39 18.66
N ASN A 304 -19.38 -5.33 19.23
CA ASN A 304 -18.19 -5.87 18.58
C ASN A 304 -18.58 -6.82 17.45
N THR A 305 -18.36 -6.40 16.21
CA THR A 305 -18.68 -7.21 15.02
C THR A 305 -17.63 -8.30 14.75
N ALA A 306 -16.40 -8.13 15.27
CA ALA A 306 -15.27 -9.03 15.06
C ALA A 306 -14.96 -9.40 13.60
N ARG A 307 -15.48 -8.62 12.62
CA ARG A 307 -15.48 -8.95 11.18
C ARG A 307 -16.13 -10.31 10.86
N ASP A 308 -17.10 -10.72 11.66
CA ASP A 308 -17.79 -12.00 11.51
C ASP A 308 -19.26 -11.79 11.11
N THR A 309 -19.63 -12.31 9.94
CA THR A 309 -21.00 -12.22 9.41
C THR A 309 -22.01 -13.03 10.22
N ALA A 310 -21.60 -14.11 10.88
CA ALA A 310 -22.47 -14.85 11.81
C ALA A 310 -22.75 -14.01 13.06
N ARG A 311 -21.70 -13.36 13.60
CA ARG A 311 -21.84 -12.44 14.73
C ARG A 311 -22.74 -11.26 14.41
N ILE A 312 -22.65 -10.69 13.21
CA ILE A 312 -23.55 -9.60 12.77
C ILE A 312 -25.02 -10.06 12.76
N ARG A 313 -25.30 -11.30 12.31
CA ARG A 313 -26.67 -11.86 12.36
C ARG A 313 -27.19 -12.02 13.79
N GLU A 314 -26.33 -12.39 14.73
CA GLU A 314 -26.67 -12.43 16.17
C GLU A 314 -26.98 -11.03 16.69
N ILE A 315 -26.15 -10.03 16.37
CA ILE A 315 -26.34 -8.63 16.76
C ILE A 315 -27.68 -8.11 16.26
N VAL A 316 -28.05 -8.35 14.99
CA VAL A 316 -29.35 -7.90 14.44
C VAL A 316 -30.55 -8.56 15.13
N SER A 317 -30.33 -9.70 15.77
CA SER A 317 -31.35 -10.40 16.57
C SER A 317 -31.40 -9.94 18.03
N ASP A 318 -30.40 -9.17 18.48
CA ASP A 318 -30.28 -8.68 19.85
C ASP A 318 -31.36 -7.63 20.18
N ALA A 319 -31.90 -7.72 21.40
CA ALA A 319 -32.98 -6.84 21.85
C ALA A 319 -32.55 -5.37 22.06
N ALA A 320 -31.28 -5.12 22.38
CA ALA A 320 -30.73 -3.77 22.48
C ALA A 320 -30.52 -3.18 21.09
N PHE A 321 -29.95 -3.95 20.15
CA PHE A 321 -29.77 -3.50 18.76
C PHE A 321 -31.10 -3.12 18.11
N ARG A 322 -32.15 -3.92 18.32
CA ARG A 322 -33.48 -3.69 17.73
C ARG A 322 -34.21 -2.45 18.24
N LYS A 323 -33.68 -1.75 19.25
CA LYS A 323 -34.18 -0.46 19.75
C LYS A 323 -33.52 0.73 19.07
N ALA A 324 -32.52 0.51 18.21
CA ALA A 324 -31.78 1.59 17.58
C ALA A 324 -32.71 2.48 16.73
N ASP A 325 -32.49 3.77 16.82
CA ASP A 325 -33.05 4.78 15.92
C ASP A 325 -32.02 5.19 14.85
N LEU A 326 -30.74 4.93 15.12
CA LEU A 326 -29.61 5.15 14.22
C LEU A 326 -28.62 3.98 14.35
N VAL A 327 -28.18 3.43 13.22
CA VAL A 327 -27.10 2.44 13.20
C VAL A 327 -25.85 3.10 12.61
N VAL A 328 -24.71 2.98 13.30
CA VAL A 328 -23.40 3.40 12.79
C VAL A 328 -22.54 2.15 12.62
N GLY A 329 -22.18 1.85 11.37
CA GLY A 329 -21.55 0.61 10.96
C GLY A 329 -22.56 -0.43 10.42
N PRO A 330 -22.10 -1.65 10.09
CA PRO A 330 -20.73 -2.14 10.22
C PRO A 330 -19.74 -1.34 9.38
N VAL A 331 -18.49 -1.27 9.86
CA VAL A 331 -17.39 -0.56 9.18
C VAL A 331 -17.07 -1.12 7.80
N TYR A 332 -17.33 -2.42 7.59
CA TYR A 332 -17.04 -3.13 6.37
C TYR A 332 -18.32 -3.62 5.70
N GLU A 333 -18.24 -3.84 4.38
CA GLU A 333 -19.36 -4.32 3.56
C GLU A 333 -19.78 -5.76 3.94
N GLU A 334 -18.87 -6.57 4.53
CA GLU A 334 -19.20 -7.93 4.94
C GLU A 334 -20.27 -7.95 6.04
N GLY A 335 -21.43 -8.54 5.72
CA GLY A 335 -22.57 -8.63 6.64
C GLY A 335 -23.47 -7.39 6.67
N LEU A 336 -23.13 -6.34 5.92
CA LEU A 336 -23.92 -5.10 5.82
C LEU A 336 -25.35 -5.37 5.35
N GLU A 337 -25.55 -6.32 4.42
CA GLU A 337 -26.88 -6.67 3.88
C GLU A 337 -27.89 -7.03 4.98
N THR A 338 -27.42 -7.74 6.01
CA THR A 338 -28.30 -8.15 7.12
C THR A 338 -28.77 -6.95 7.93
N VAL A 339 -27.88 -5.97 8.13
CA VAL A 339 -28.18 -4.73 8.84
C VAL A 339 -29.10 -3.84 8.01
N VAL A 340 -28.80 -3.69 6.72
CA VAL A 340 -29.60 -2.89 5.78
C VAL A 340 -31.02 -3.42 5.67
N ARG A 341 -31.22 -4.73 5.50
CA ARG A 341 -32.58 -5.30 5.44
C ARG A 341 -33.41 -5.03 6.68
N PHE A 342 -32.80 -5.11 7.87
CA PHE A 342 -33.48 -4.75 9.12
C PHE A 342 -33.80 -3.24 9.15
N ALA A 343 -32.83 -2.42 8.76
CA ALA A 343 -32.95 -0.98 8.75
C ALA A 343 -34.01 -0.47 7.76
N GLU A 344 -34.13 -1.07 6.57
CA GLU A 344 -35.19 -0.80 5.60
C GLU A 344 -36.57 -1.10 6.21
N GLU A 345 -36.74 -2.28 6.83
CA GLU A 345 -38.00 -2.67 7.47
C GLU A 345 -38.41 -1.70 8.59
N LYS A 346 -37.43 -1.17 9.32
CA LYS A 346 -37.65 -0.29 10.46
C LYS A 346 -37.53 1.20 10.13
N ARG A 347 -37.14 1.54 8.91
CA ARG A 347 -36.85 2.91 8.44
C ARG A 347 -35.80 3.62 9.30
N ILE A 348 -34.70 2.92 9.57
CA ILE A 348 -33.60 3.40 10.40
C ILE A 348 -32.41 3.78 9.50
N PRO A 349 -31.83 4.97 9.61
CA PRO A 349 -30.60 5.30 8.90
C PRO A 349 -29.41 4.41 9.35
N VAL A 350 -28.61 3.99 8.39
CA VAL A 350 -27.39 3.20 8.57
C VAL A 350 -26.20 3.99 8.01
N VAL A 351 -25.26 4.32 8.88
CA VAL A 351 -24.09 5.12 8.51
C VAL A 351 -22.88 4.21 8.29
N SER A 352 -22.29 4.20 7.10
CA SER A 352 -20.96 3.63 6.84
C SER A 352 -19.89 4.68 7.12
N PRO A 353 -19.14 4.59 8.24
CA PRO A 353 -18.25 5.66 8.68
C PRO A 353 -16.91 5.69 7.94
N LEU A 354 -16.53 4.61 7.23
CA LEU A 354 -15.16 4.40 6.76
C LEU A 354 -15.04 3.78 5.37
N ALA A 355 -15.88 2.79 5.02
CA ALA A 355 -15.79 2.08 3.74
C ALA A 355 -16.65 2.74 2.67
N ASN A 356 -16.12 2.78 1.44
CA ASN A 356 -16.91 2.98 0.24
C ASN A 356 -17.66 1.67 -0.08
N ILE A 357 -18.98 1.73 -0.15
CA ILE A 357 -19.88 0.61 -0.44
C ILE A 357 -20.23 0.66 -1.91
N GLU A 358 -19.82 -0.37 -2.65
CA GLU A 358 -19.93 -0.43 -4.12
C GLU A 358 -20.94 -1.48 -4.58
N ARG A 359 -21.24 -2.48 -3.75
CA ARG A 359 -22.05 -3.65 -4.14
C ARG A 359 -23.45 -3.65 -3.55
N MET A 360 -23.86 -2.55 -2.94
CA MET A 360 -25.14 -2.41 -2.29
C MET A 360 -25.69 -1.01 -2.51
N ASN A 361 -26.98 -0.93 -2.83
CA ASN A 361 -27.72 0.32 -2.88
C ASN A 361 -28.94 0.22 -1.95
N SER A 362 -29.12 1.22 -1.09
CA SER A 362 -30.31 1.37 -0.25
C SER A 362 -30.47 2.81 0.22
N ASP A 363 -31.72 3.26 0.32
CA ASP A 363 -32.10 4.60 0.81
C ASP A 363 -31.66 4.79 2.28
N VAL A 364 -31.55 3.69 3.05
CA VAL A 364 -31.10 3.80 4.45
C VAL A 364 -29.60 4.03 4.60
N LEU A 365 -28.80 3.89 3.53
CA LEU A 365 -27.34 3.92 3.63
C LEU A 365 -26.75 5.31 3.42
N PHE A 366 -26.09 5.83 4.46
CA PHE A 366 -25.34 7.08 4.45
C PHE A 366 -23.85 6.80 4.56
N GLN A 367 -23.04 7.24 3.59
CA GLN A 367 -21.62 6.92 3.51
C GLN A 367 -20.74 8.15 3.71
N LEU A 368 -19.87 8.14 4.71
CA LEU A 368 -18.89 9.22 4.93
C LEU A 368 -17.70 9.13 3.96
N ALA A 369 -17.36 7.92 3.52
CA ALA A 369 -16.30 7.71 2.55
C ALA A 369 -16.71 8.36 1.23
N PRO A 370 -15.86 9.23 0.65
CA PRO A 370 -16.23 9.88 -0.58
C PRO A 370 -16.09 8.97 -1.79
N ASP A 371 -16.95 9.17 -2.79
CA ASP A 371 -16.95 8.41 -4.03
C ASP A 371 -15.58 8.46 -4.74
N PRO A 372 -14.85 7.33 -4.86
CA PRO A 372 -13.55 7.29 -5.51
C PRO A 372 -13.53 7.82 -6.95
N ALA A 373 -14.66 7.73 -7.68
CA ALA A 373 -14.75 8.25 -9.05
C ALA A 373 -14.56 9.77 -9.11
N ARG A 374 -14.86 10.48 -8.01
CA ARG A 374 -14.77 11.94 -7.91
C ARG A 374 -13.46 12.45 -7.32
N LYS A 375 -12.53 11.55 -7.00
CA LYS A 375 -11.27 11.87 -6.30
C LYS A 375 -10.53 13.06 -6.91
N TYR A 376 -10.43 13.11 -8.23
CA TYR A 376 -9.61 14.08 -8.92
C TYR A 376 -10.36 15.29 -9.51
N GLU A 377 -11.68 15.40 -9.29
CA GLU A 377 -12.50 16.51 -9.82
C GLU A 377 -11.92 17.88 -9.43
N LYS A 378 -11.45 18.03 -8.19
CA LYS A 378 -10.92 19.31 -7.67
C LYS A 378 -9.53 19.69 -8.17
N VAL A 379 -8.84 18.81 -8.90
CA VAL A 379 -7.50 19.10 -9.48
C VAL A 379 -7.51 19.05 -11.01
N GLU A 380 -8.69 19.02 -11.64
CA GLU A 380 -8.82 19.11 -13.10
C GLU A 380 -8.23 20.42 -13.66
N ASP A 381 -8.27 21.51 -12.88
CA ASP A 381 -7.64 22.79 -13.23
C ASP A 381 -6.11 22.69 -13.34
N LEU A 382 -5.48 21.74 -12.64
CA LEU A 382 -4.03 21.49 -12.72
C LEU A 382 -3.63 20.75 -13.99
N VAL A 383 -4.57 20.09 -14.66
CA VAL A 383 -4.32 19.37 -15.92
C VAL A 383 -5.10 19.98 -17.10
N GLY A 384 -5.71 21.15 -16.91
CA GLY A 384 -6.51 21.84 -17.90
C GLY A 384 -5.70 22.54 -19.00
N ASP A 385 -6.40 23.19 -19.92
CA ASP A 385 -5.78 23.91 -21.04
C ASP A 385 -4.82 25.00 -20.55
N GLY A 386 -3.66 25.10 -21.20
CA GLY A 386 -2.60 26.06 -20.84
C GLY A 386 -1.63 25.58 -19.76
N LYS A 387 -1.85 24.40 -19.17
CA LYS A 387 -0.90 23.73 -18.28
C LYS A 387 0.09 22.88 -19.08
N ARG A 388 1.36 22.88 -18.66
CA ARG A 388 2.39 21.96 -19.17
C ARG A 388 2.62 20.88 -18.12
N VAL A 389 2.02 19.71 -18.33
CA VAL A 389 2.11 18.59 -17.37
C VAL A 389 3.34 17.74 -17.66
N THR A 390 4.16 17.47 -16.65
CA THR A 390 5.30 16.56 -16.72
C THR A 390 5.17 15.49 -15.63
N LEU A 391 5.11 14.23 -16.05
CA LEU A 391 5.14 13.06 -15.18
C LEU A 391 6.60 12.68 -14.89
N ILE A 392 7.00 12.77 -13.62
CA ILE A 392 8.34 12.44 -13.16
C ILE A 392 8.36 10.99 -12.64
N TYR A 393 9.07 10.14 -13.35
CA TYR A 393 9.28 8.72 -13.03
C TYR A 393 10.61 8.52 -12.31
N THR A 394 10.65 7.52 -11.44
CA THR A 394 11.88 7.05 -10.76
C THR A 394 12.09 5.56 -11.00
N SER A 395 13.16 4.97 -10.45
CA SER A 395 13.42 3.53 -10.56
C SER A 395 12.25 2.68 -10.01
N THR A 396 11.59 3.16 -8.97
CA THR A 396 10.33 2.61 -8.48
C THR A 396 9.19 3.56 -8.84
N THR A 397 8.08 3.03 -9.35
CA THR A 397 6.95 3.86 -9.80
C THR A 397 5.70 3.49 -9.00
N ASP A 398 5.00 4.48 -8.46
CA ASP A 398 3.67 4.26 -7.88
C ASP A 398 2.68 3.98 -9.02
N LYS A 399 2.48 2.70 -9.36
CA LYS A 399 1.63 2.26 -10.48
C LYS A 399 0.15 2.56 -10.27
N GLU A 400 -0.30 2.60 -9.03
CA GLU A 400 -1.68 2.94 -8.72
C GLU A 400 -1.91 4.43 -8.96
N PHE A 401 -1.00 5.27 -8.45
CA PHE A 401 -1.08 6.71 -8.68
C PHE A 401 -0.86 7.07 -10.15
N GLU A 402 0.04 6.37 -10.86
CA GLU A 402 0.23 6.52 -12.30
C GLU A 402 -1.09 6.28 -13.06
N ARG A 403 -1.77 5.15 -12.80
CA ARG A 403 -3.04 4.83 -13.45
C ARG A 403 -4.10 5.91 -13.19
N GLU A 404 -4.20 6.36 -11.95
CA GLU A 404 -5.12 7.42 -11.54
C GLU A 404 -4.85 8.76 -12.25
N VAL A 405 -3.58 9.17 -12.34
CA VAL A 405 -3.16 10.40 -13.01
C VAL A 405 -3.37 10.32 -14.51
N LEU A 406 -3.10 9.16 -15.14
CA LEU A 406 -3.36 8.94 -16.56
C LEU A 406 -4.86 9.00 -16.87
N ALA A 407 -5.71 8.47 -15.99
CA ALA A 407 -7.17 8.59 -16.12
C ALA A 407 -7.62 10.06 -16.02
N LEU A 408 -7.07 10.84 -15.08
CA LEU A 408 -7.31 12.28 -14.95
C LEU A 408 -6.87 13.06 -16.21
N LEU A 409 -5.72 12.73 -16.77
CA LEU A 409 -5.20 13.38 -17.98
C LEU A 409 -6.05 13.06 -19.21
N GLY A 410 -6.56 11.83 -19.34
CA GLY A 410 -7.29 11.38 -20.52
C GLY A 410 -6.43 11.51 -21.78
N ASN A 411 -6.94 12.25 -22.78
CA ASN A 411 -6.22 12.50 -24.05
C ASN A 411 -5.33 13.75 -24.03
N ARG A 412 -5.20 14.44 -22.89
CA ARG A 412 -4.42 15.69 -22.80
C ARG A 412 -2.93 15.40 -22.92
N PRO A 413 -2.15 16.29 -23.58
CA PRO A 413 -0.72 16.09 -23.75
C PRO A 413 0.02 16.21 -22.42
N PHE A 414 1.03 15.36 -22.23
CA PHE A 414 1.94 15.42 -21.09
C PHE A 414 3.35 14.98 -21.52
N GLU A 415 4.34 15.39 -20.74
CA GLU A 415 5.73 14.99 -20.91
C GLU A 415 6.10 13.91 -19.89
N ARG A 416 7.06 13.05 -20.24
CA ARG A 416 7.64 12.07 -19.31
C ARG A 416 9.07 12.47 -19.01
N TYR A 417 9.44 12.46 -17.75
CA TYR A 417 10.80 12.72 -17.30
C TYR A 417 11.26 11.58 -16.37
N ASN A 418 12.40 10.96 -16.68
CA ASN A 418 12.97 9.91 -15.83
C ASN A 418 14.02 10.53 -14.90
N TYR A 419 13.64 10.77 -13.65
CA TYR A 419 14.55 11.24 -12.62
C TYR A 419 15.44 10.11 -12.14
N ARG A 420 16.75 10.38 -12.11
CA ARG A 420 17.75 9.52 -11.48
C ARG A 420 18.67 10.41 -10.67
N TYR A 421 18.77 10.12 -9.38
CA TYR A 421 19.71 10.82 -8.52
C TYR A 421 21.16 10.55 -8.96
N GLU A 422 21.94 11.63 -9.03
CA GLU A 422 23.37 11.57 -9.26
C GLU A 422 24.06 12.42 -8.19
N HIS A 423 25.11 11.88 -7.59
CA HIS A 423 25.89 12.64 -6.61
C HIS A 423 26.47 13.91 -7.27
N PRO A 424 26.51 15.07 -6.57
CA PRO A 424 26.97 16.33 -7.16
C PRO A 424 28.36 16.28 -7.82
N SER A 425 29.26 15.44 -7.29
CA SER A 425 30.61 15.24 -7.87
C SER A 425 30.62 14.49 -9.21
N SER A 426 29.55 13.76 -9.50
CA SER A 426 29.39 12.92 -10.69
C SER A 426 28.46 13.55 -11.72
N ARG A 427 27.91 14.74 -11.42
CA ARG A 427 26.88 15.41 -12.20
C ARG A 427 27.48 15.93 -13.52
N GLY A 428 27.01 15.38 -14.64
CA GLY A 428 27.29 15.90 -15.97
C GLY A 428 26.43 17.11 -16.33
N ALA A 429 26.73 17.78 -17.46
CA ALA A 429 25.98 18.94 -17.93
C ALA A 429 24.49 18.64 -18.24
N ASN A 430 24.14 17.37 -18.48
CA ASN A 430 22.78 16.91 -18.79
C ASN A 430 22.28 15.90 -17.75
N SER A 431 22.53 16.17 -16.47
CA SER A 431 22.18 15.23 -15.40
C SER A 431 20.66 15.03 -15.31
N PRO A 432 20.17 13.77 -15.21
CA PRO A 432 18.78 13.46 -14.91
C PRO A 432 18.36 13.85 -13.48
N SER A 433 19.29 14.34 -12.66
CA SER A 433 19.01 14.93 -11.34
C SER A 433 18.86 16.45 -11.37
N ASP A 434 19.14 17.10 -12.50
CA ASP A 434 18.95 18.54 -12.69
C ASP A 434 17.59 18.81 -13.34
N LEU A 435 16.67 19.36 -12.55
CA LEU A 435 15.32 19.71 -12.98
C LEU A 435 15.21 21.16 -13.47
N THR A 436 16.30 21.93 -13.44
CA THR A 436 16.34 23.32 -13.94
C THR A 436 15.80 23.46 -15.37
N PRO A 437 16.14 22.59 -16.34
CA PRO A 437 15.62 22.71 -17.70
C PRO A 437 14.10 22.59 -17.82
N LEU A 438 13.43 21.89 -16.88
CA LEU A 438 11.98 21.76 -16.86
C LEU A 438 11.28 23.05 -16.42
N LEU A 439 11.99 23.91 -15.70
CA LEU A 439 11.51 25.19 -15.16
C LEU A 439 11.97 26.41 -15.98
N GLU A 440 12.96 26.26 -16.87
CA GLU A 440 13.47 27.33 -17.75
C GLU A 440 12.54 27.57 -18.96
N ASN A 441 11.30 27.97 -18.68
CA ASN A 441 10.29 28.35 -19.66
C ASN A 441 9.21 29.24 -19.03
N ASP A 442 8.36 29.84 -19.86
CA ASP A 442 7.26 30.70 -19.41
C ASP A 442 5.93 29.95 -19.23
N ALA A 443 5.91 28.62 -19.33
CA ALA A 443 4.69 27.84 -19.18
C ALA A 443 4.24 27.79 -17.71
N ASP A 444 2.97 27.40 -17.51
CA ASP A 444 2.44 27.07 -16.19
C ASP A 444 2.62 25.56 -15.98
N ASN A 445 3.71 25.18 -15.30
CA ASN A 445 4.18 23.80 -15.23
C ASN A 445 3.46 23.03 -14.12
N VAL A 446 3.05 21.80 -14.40
CA VAL A 446 2.53 20.89 -13.38
C VAL A 446 3.38 19.64 -13.35
N PHE A 447 4.07 19.42 -12.23
CA PHE A 447 4.87 18.23 -12.02
C PHE A 447 4.08 17.20 -11.22
N VAL A 448 4.02 15.98 -11.72
CA VAL A 448 3.43 14.86 -10.98
C VAL A 448 4.54 13.86 -10.68
N ILE A 449 4.81 13.64 -9.39
CA ILE A 449 5.88 12.73 -8.96
C ILE A 449 5.29 11.33 -8.78
N LEU A 450 5.62 10.43 -9.71
CA LEU A 450 5.11 9.06 -9.75
C LEU A 450 6.06 8.09 -9.05
N SER A 451 6.46 8.40 -7.81
CA SER A 451 7.36 7.58 -7.00
C SER A 451 6.68 7.08 -5.73
N ASP A 452 6.92 5.82 -5.38
CA ASP A 452 6.57 5.22 -4.08
C ASP A 452 7.72 5.28 -3.07
N SER A 453 8.90 5.77 -3.49
CA SER A 453 10.11 5.92 -2.69
C SER A 453 10.11 7.27 -1.98
N GLU A 454 9.96 7.26 -0.65
CA GLU A 454 10.03 8.46 0.19
C GLU A 454 11.31 9.28 -0.05
N VAL A 455 12.43 8.59 -0.26
CA VAL A 455 13.74 9.21 -0.53
C VAL A 455 13.75 9.92 -1.89
N ASP A 456 13.18 9.32 -2.92
CA ASP A 456 13.19 9.94 -4.24
C ASP A 456 12.19 11.08 -4.34
N VAL A 457 11.03 10.97 -3.68
CA VAL A 457 10.09 12.10 -3.51
C VAL A 457 10.80 13.29 -2.86
N ASP A 458 11.50 13.07 -1.74
CA ASP A 458 12.25 14.13 -1.04
C ASP A 458 13.30 14.78 -1.96
N ARG A 459 14.09 13.97 -2.66
CA ARG A 459 15.13 14.44 -3.57
C ARG A 459 14.58 15.23 -4.75
N ILE A 460 13.45 14.82 -5.33
CA ILE A 460 12.81 15.51 -6.45
C ILE A 460 12.27 16.87 -6.01
N LEU A 461 11.59 16.93 -4.86
CA LEU A 461 11.13 18.19 -4.26
C LEU A 461 12.34 19.12 -4.00
N ALA A 462 13.41 18.60 -3.41
CA ALA A 462 14.64 19.36 -3.19
C ALA A 462 15.28 19.88 -4.50
N ALA A 463 15.25 19.08 -5.56
CA ALA A 463 15.74 19.48 -6.87
C ALA A 463 14.87 20.59 -7.52
N LEU A 464 13.55 20.49 -7.42
CA LEU A 464 12.61 21.52 -7.92
C LEU A 464 12.79 22.84 -7.16
N ALA A 465 12.80 22.81 -5.82
CA ALA A 465 12.99 23.98 -4.98
C ALA A 465 14.36 24.66 -5.22
N SER A 466 15.41 23.85 -5.45
CA SER A 466 16.75 24.35 -5.78
C SER A 466 16.78 25.01 -7.16
N ALA A 467 16.14 24.40 -8.15
CA ALA A 467 16.03 24.95 -9.49
C ALA A 467 15.26 26.29 -9.51
N ASP A 468 14.12 26.39 -8.81
CA ASP A 468 13.35 27.63 -8.64
C ASP A 468 14.24 28.75 -8.03
N THR A 469 14.95 28.42 -6.95
CA THR A 469 15.87 29.35 -6.29
C THR A 469 17.00 29.80 -7.23
N SER A 470 17.59 28.87 -7.98
CA SER A 470 18.69 29.14 -8.92
C SER A 470 18.25 30.03 -10.10
N ILE A 471 17.06 29.80 -10.65
CA ILE A 471 16.51 30.62 -11.73
C ILE A 471 16.23 32.04 -11.23
N THR A 472 15.55 32.16 -10.08
CA THR A 472 15.18 33.46 -9.50
C THR A 472 16.41 34.27 -9.06
N ALA A 473 17.42 33.62 -8.46
CA ALA A 473 18.67 34.28 -8.06
C ALA A 473 19.49 34.82 -9.24
N ARG A 474 19.30 34.26 -10.45
CA ARG A 474 19.90 34.76 -11.70
C ARG A 474 19.15 35.96 -12.30
N GLY A 475 18.16 36.52 -11.59
CA GLY A 475 17.36 37.67 -12.03
C GLY A 475 16.38 37.35 -13.15
N ARG A 476 16.10 36.07 -13.39
CA ARG A 476 15.09 35.62 -14.36
C ARG A 476 13.70 35.65 -13.73
N THR A 477 12.68 35.63 -14.57
CA THR A 477 11.28 35.46 -14.14
C THR A 477 11.16 34.20 -13.29
N ALA A 478 10.52 34.32 -12.12
CA ALA A 478 10.27 33.19 -11.25
C ALA A 478 9.40 32.14 -11.98
N PRO A 479 9.83 30.87 -12.03
CA PRO A 479 9.05 29.80 -12.63
C PRO A 479 7.63 29.71 -12.06
N ARG A 480 6.67 29.46 -12.94
CA ARG A 480 5.29 29.13 -12.54
C ARG A 480 5.16 27.61 -12.54
N PHE A 481 4.98 27.03 -11.37
CA PHE A 481 4.75 25.60 -11.26
C PHE A 481 3.89 25.19 -10.06
N THR A 482 3.38 23.98 -10.10
CA THR A 482 2.66 23.29 -9.02
C THR A 482 3.07 21.83 -9.02
N VAL A 483 3.21 21.22 -7.84
CA VAL A 483 3.48 19.77 -7.72
C VAL A 483 2.23 19.05 -7.27
N LEU A 484 1.70 18.13 -8.09
CA LEU A 484 0.63 17.22 -7.69
C LEU A 484 1.25 15.97 -7.04
N GLY A 485 1.02 15.81 -5.74
CA GLY A 485 1.52 14.70 -4.94
C GLY A 485 0.44 13.71 -4.52
N ASN A 486 0.87 12.52 -4.11
CA ASN A 486 -0.01 11.50 -3.54
C ASN A 486 -0.25 11.81 -2.05
N ALA A 487 -1.49 11.70 -1.56
CA ALA A 487 -1.81 11.87 -0.13
C ALA A 487 -1.02 10.92 0.80
N ARG A 488 -0.47 9.81 0.28
CA ARG A 488 0.43 8.90 1.01
C ARG A 488 1.66 9.61 1.57
N TRP A 489 2.14 10.69 0.94
CA TRP A 489 3.27 11.48 1.43
C TRP A 489 3.01 12.06 2.82
N ASN A 490 1.75 12.16 3.25
CA ASN A 490 1.43 12.57 4.61
C ASN A 490 1.90 11.58 5.69
N ARG A 491 2.22 10.34 5.31
CA ARG A 491 2.69 9.27 6.20
C ARG A 491 4.21 9.08 6.16
N TYR A 492 4.90 9.79 5.28
CA TYR A 492 6.36 9.79 5.21
C TYR A 492 6.93 10.55 6.41
N ASN A 493 7.97 10.00 7.03
CA ASN A 493 8.52 10.50 8.28
C ASN A 493 9.61 11.56 8.07
N ASN A 494 10.32 11.48 6.94
CA ASN A 494 11.52 12.24 6.64
C ASN A 494 11.30 13.35 5.60
N LEU A 495 10.07 13.55 5.12
CA LEU A 495 9.76 14.68 4.22
C LEU A 495 9.73 16.00 4.99
N ASP A 496 10.59 16.95 4.59
CA ASP A 496 10.56 18.32 5.11
C ASP A 496 9.32 19.06 4.61
N ARG A 497 8.35 19.31 5.49
CA ARG A 497 7.11 20.03 5.14
C ARG A 497 7.35 21.48 4.71
N ALA A 498 8.48 22.09 5.05
CA ALA A 498 8.82 23.41 4.54
C ALA A 498 8.94 23.41 3.01
N ILE A 499 9.34 22.28 2.41
CA ILE A 499 9.51 22.16 0.97
C ILE A 499 8.18 22.15 0.22
N PHE A 500 7.10 21.68 0.85
CA PHE A 500 5.78 21.66 0.23
C PHE A 500 5.30 23.07 -0.11
N PHE A 501 5.65 24.07 0.71
CA PHE A 501 5.34 25.47 0.43
C PHE A 501 6.17 26.01 -0.74
N LYS A 502 7.47 25.68 -0.80
CA LYS A 502 8.34 26.09 -1.92
C LYS A 502 7.85 25.52 -3.25
N ASP A 503 7.48 24.24 -3.25
CA ASP A 503 7.06 23.53 -4.45
C ASP A 503 5.57 23.64 -4.75
N ARG A 504 4.84 24.41 -3.94
CA ARG A 504 3.39 24.65 -4.08
C ARG A 504 2.64 23.32 -4.20
N VAL A 505 2.92 22.39 -3.29
CA VAL A 505 2.41 21.02 -3.36
C VAL A 505 0.89 21.03 -3.19
N VAL A 506 0.22 20.26 -4.04
CA VAL A 506 -1.21 19.96 -3.98
C VAL A 506 -1.40 18.46 -3.83
N PHE A 507 -2.29 18.04 -2.93
CA PHE A 507 -2.76 16.66 -2.88
C PHE A 507 -4.24 16.58 -2.57
N ILE A 508 -4.84 15.47 -3.02
CA ILE A 508 -6.21 15.10 -2.70
C ILE A 508 -6.21 14.13 -1.53
N SER A 509 -7.02 14.43 -0.50
CA SER A 509 -7.15 13.60 0.69
C SER A 509 -8.62 13.39 1.09
N THR A 510 -8.91 12.26 1.74
CA THR A 510 -10.18 12.05 2.47
C THR A 510 -10.15 12.66 3.88
N TYR A 511 -9.05 13.32 4.22
CA TYR A 511 -8.72 13.81 5.54
C TYR A 511 -7.85 15.07 5.51
N HIS A 512 -8.26 16.13 6.20
CA HIS A 512 -7.32 17.18 6.63
C HIS A 512 -7.84 17.93 7.86
N ALA A 513 -7.48 17.48 9.07
CA ALA A 513 -7.74 18.28 10.26
C ALA A 513 -6.82 19.51 10.27
N LYS A 514 -7.40 20.70 10.17
CA LYS A 514 -6.70 21.98 10.30
C LYS A 514 -6.24 22.16 11.75
N ARG A 515 -5.06 21.64 12.10
CA ARG A 515 -4.52 21.57 13.48
C ARG A 515 -4.35 22.93 14.16
N ASP A 516 -4.22 24.00 13.39
CA ASP A 516 -4.17 25.37 13.89
C ASP A 516 -5.56 25.95 14.22
N SER A 517 -6.65 25.31 13.77
CA SER A 517 -8.01 25.74 14.08
C SER A 517 -8.34 25.56 15.57
N GLU A 518 -9.12 26.50 16.13
CA GLU A 518 -9.51 26.44 17.53
C GLU A 518 -10.41 25.23 17.84
N ALA A 519 -11.23 24.80 16.87
CA ALA A 519 -12.08 23.62 17.01
C ALA A 519 -11.25 22.33 17.18
N VAL A 520 -10.23 22.12 16.34
CA VAL A 520 -9.33 20.96 16.45
C VAL A 520 -8.50 21.05 17.74
N LYS A 521 -7.92 22.22 18.07
CA LYS A 521 -7.20 22.41 19.34
C LYS A 521 -8.06 22.16 20.58
N ALA A 522 -9.34 22.54 20.54
CA ALA A 522 -10.28 22.26 21.61
C ALA A 522 -10.54 20.76 21.75
N PHE A 523 -10.81 20.06 20.64
CA PHE A 523 -10.96 18.61 20.64
C PHE A 523 -9.71 17.90 21.13
N ASP A 524 -8.52 18.24 20.64
CA ASP A 524 -7.25 17.62 21.03
C ASP A 524 -7.01 17.73 22.53
N ARG A 525 -7.28 18.89 23.13
CA ARG A 525 -7.18 19.11 24.59
C ARG A 525 -8.14 18.22 25.36
N VAL A 526 -9.38 18.08 24.90
CA VAL A 526 -10.39 17.22 25.55
C VAL A 526 -10.02 15.75 25.39
N TYR A 527 -9.62 15.33 24.19
CA TYR A 527 -9.21 13.96 23.90
C TYR A 527 -8.02 13.53 24.76
N LEU A 528 -6.97 14.37 24.82
CA LEU A 528 -5.80 14.12 25.66
C LEU A 528 -6.16 14.06 27.14
N ARG A 529 -7.06 14.93 27.61
CA ARG A 529 -7.53 14.94 29.00
C ARG A 529 -8.34 13.69 29.35
N SER A 530 -9.20 13.25 28.44
CA SER A 530 -10.11 12.13 28.67
C SER A 530 -9.43 10.77 28.54
N PHE A 531 -8.48 10.62 27.61
CA PHE A 531 -7.91 9.32 27.25
C PHE A 531 -6.39 9.23 27.44
N GLY A 532 -5.69 10.33 27.75
CA GLY A 532 -4.25 10.32 28.02
C GLY A 532 -3.38 10.10 26.77
N MET A 533 -3.95 10.19 25.58
CA MET A 533 -3.26 9.99 24.31
C MET A 533 -3.66 11.07 23.29
N LEU A 534 -2.87 11.24 22.23
CA LEU A 534 -3.19 12.17 21.15
C LEU A 534 -4.26 11.59 20.22
N PRO A 535 -5.16 12.41 19.67
CA PRO A 535 -6.17 11.96 18.73
C PRO A 535 -5.57 11.49 17.40
N THR A 536 -6.28 10.56 16.75
CA THR A 536 -5.93 9.99 15.45
C THR A 536 -6.97 10.34 14.39
N LEU A 537 -6.74 9.93 13.15
CA LEU A 537 -7.70 10.12 12.06
C LEU A 537 -9.05 9.47 12.36
N PHE A 538 -9.02 8.34 13.08
CA PHE A 538 -10.21 7.60 13.45
C PHE A 538 -11.00 8.33 14.54
N SER A 539 -10.35 8.96 15.51
CA SER A 539 -11.05 9.72 16.53
C SER A 539 -11.73 10.98 15.97
N TYR A 540 -11.10 11.69 15.04
CA TYR A 540 -11.78 12.78 14.33
C TYR A 540 -12.98 12.28 13.52
N ARG A 541 -12.85 11.14 12.82
CA ARG A 541 -13.97 10.55 12.05
C ARG A 541 -15.12 10.15 12.98
N GLY A 542 -14.82 9.57 14.14
CA GLY A 542 -15.82 9.23 15.15
C GLY A 542 -16.58 10.47 15.64
N TYR A 543 -15.85 11.54 15.98
CA TYR A 543 -16.44 12.81 16.40
C TYR A 543 -17.35 13.40 15.32
N ASP A 544 -16.87 13.47 14.08
CA ASP A 544 -17.62 14.00 12.94
C ASP A 544 -18.89 13.19 12.68
N THR A 545 -18.80 11.84 12.74
CA THR A 545 -19.95 10.95 12.58
C THR A 545 -21.04 11.27 13.61
N ALA A 546 -20.68 11.41 14.89
CA ALA A 546 -21.63 11.77 15.94
C ALA A 546 -22.23 13.17 15.72
N MET A 547 -21.40 14.16 15.39
CA MET A 547 -21.83 15.55 15.20
C MET A 547 -22.73 15.77 13.98
N ILE A 548 -22.57 14.96 12.93
CA ILE A 548 -23.39 15.03 11.73
C ILE A 548 -24.72 14.31 11.94
N PHE A 549 -24.67 13.03 12.32
CA PHE A 549 -25.84 12.17 12.25
C PHE A 549 -26.74 12.24 13.49
N ALA A 550 -26.18 12.40 14.71
CA ALA A 550 -27.01 12.40 15.90
C ALA A 550 -27.99 13.61 15.97
N PRO A 551 -27.58 14.85 15.63
CA PRO A 551 -28.52 15.97 15.55
C PRO A 551 -29.55 15.81 14.42
N ALA A 552 -29.16 15.23 13.28
CA ALA A 552 -30.03 15.07 12.12
C ALA A 552 -31.22 14.14 12.38
N MET A 553 -31.10 13.20 13.33
CA MET A 553 -32.22 12.34 13.76
C MET A 553 -33.39 13.09 14.41
N TYR A 554 -33.19 14.33 14.83
CA TYR A 554 -34.25 15.18 15.42
C TYR A 554 -34.90 16.11 14.39
N GLY A 555 -34.48 16.02 13.13
CA GLY A 555 -35.06 16.69 11.98
C GLY A 555 -35.39 15.69 10.87
N ASP A 556 -35.60 16.20 9.67
CA ASP A 556 -35.68 15.38 8.47
C ASP A 556 -34.25 15.14 8.01
N ILE A 557 -33.74 13.92 8.18
CA ILE A 557 -32.33 13.59 7.94
C ILE A 557 -31.91 13.78 6.48
N GLU A 558 -32.81 13.54 5.52
CA GLU A 558 -32.53 13.78 4.09
C GLU A 558 -32.42 15.28 3.86
N TYR A 559 -33.45 16.05 4.25
CA TYR A 559 -33.44 17.51 4.09
C TYR A 559 -32.31 18.19 4.86
N ASP A 560 -31.95 17.66 6.03
CA ASP A 560 -30.93 18.24 6.87
C ASP A 560 -29.52 17.93 6.37
N LEU A 561 -29.29 16.80 5.70
CA LEU A 561 -27.95 16.41 5.23
C LEU A 561 -27.68 16.71 3.75
N GLU A 562 -28.67 16.56 2.88
CA GLU A 562 -28.50 16.68 1.44
C GLU A 562 -28.22 18.11 0.99
N ASP A 563 -27.28 18.26 0.06
CA ASP A 563 -26.82 19.53 -0.52
C ASP A 563 -26.33 20.57 0.50
N ARG A 564 -26.10 20.14 1.75
CA ARG A 564 -25.60 20.96 2.85
C ARG A 564 -24.15 20.64 3.15
N ARG A 565 -23.41 21.69 3.51
CA ARG A 565 -21.99 21.59 3.90
C ARG A 565 -21.87 21.39 5.40
N PHE A 566 -21.21 20.31 5.80
CA PHE A 566 -20.89 20.02 7.19
C PHE A 566 -19.39 20.03 7.39
N THR A 567 -18.88 20.89 8.26
CA THR A 567 -17.42 20.95 8.54
C THR A 567 -17.20 20.85 10.05
N PRO A 568 -17.22 19.64 10.65
CA PRO A 568 -16.96 19.49 12.07
C PRO A 568 -15.46 19.61 12.36
N LEU A 569 -14.67 18.53 12.40
CA LEU A 569 -13.22 18.61 12.67
C LEU A 569 -12.35 18.22 11.48
N GLN A 570 -12.77 17.19 10.73
CA GLN A 570 -11.86 16.47 9.85
C GLN A 570 -11.81 17.02 8.43
N THR A 571 -12.97 17.24 7.85
CA THR A 571 -13.15 17.69 6.47
C THR A 571 -14.55 18.29 6.34
N THR A 572 -14.79 18.94 5.20
CA THR A 572 -16.16 19.24 4.78
C THR A 572 -16.80 17.96 4.23
N TYR A 573 -18.04 17.70 4.60
CA TYR A 573 -18.88 16.66 4.03
C TYR A 573 -19.98 17.32 3.22
N LEU A 574 -20.27 16.73 2.07
CA LEU A 574 -21.35 17.14 1.19
C LEU A 574 -22.07 15.87 0.74
N PHE A 575 -23.21 15.59 1.36
CA PHE A 575 -24.01 14.42 1.01
C PHE A 575 -24.94 14.76 -0.14
N SER A 576 -25.04 13.86 -1.12
CA SER A 576 -26.16 13.88 -2.05
C SER A 576 -26.57 12.45 -2.38
N GLN A 577 -27.80 12.32 -2.85
CA GLN A 577 -28.34 11.07 -3.34
C GLN A 577 -28.36 11.07 -4.87
N PRO A 578 -27.72 10.10 -5.54
CA PRO A 578 -27.82 9.94 -6.99
C PRO A 578 -29.26 9.67 -7.45
N GLU A 579 -29.57 9.98 -8.71
CA GLU A 579 -30.87 9.63 -9.32
C GLU A 579 -31.18 8.14 -9.15
N GLY A 580 -32.41 7.83 -8.72
CA GLY A 580 -32.86 6.46 -8.44
C GLY A 580 -32.79 6.02 -6.97
N ARG A 581 -32.60 6.96 -6.03
CA ARG A 581 -32.54 6.72 -4.58
C ARG A 581 -31.49 5.68 -4.17
N ALA A 582 -30.29 5.80 -4.75
CA ALA A 582 -29.14 5.01 -4.32
C ALA A 582 -28.63 5.49 -2.93
N ASN A 583 -27.52 4.95 -2.45
CA ASN A 583 -26.93 5.37 -1.18
C ASN A 583 -26.75 6.90 -1.13
N HIS A 584 -26.93 7.51 0.04
CA HIS A 584 -26.52 8.89 0.28
C HIS A 584 -24.99 8.91 0.45
N VAL A 585 -24.29 9.57 -0.47
CA VAL A 585 -22.82 9.51 -0.55
C VAL A 585 -22.22 10.89 -0.28
N ASN A 586 -21.17 10.95 0.53
CA ASN A 586 -20.32 12.12 0.59
C ASN A 586 -19.59 12.31 -0.74
N HIS A 587 -19.71 13.45 -1.41
CA HIS A 587 -18.98 13.72 -2.65
C HIS A 587 -17.71 14.55 -2.44
N ASN A 588 -17.42 14.95 -1.20
CA ASN A 588 -16.32 15.86 -0.93
C ASN A 588 -14.99 15.11 -0.73
N TRP A 589 -14.15 15.16 -1.75
CA TRP A 589 -12.70 14.98 -1.61
C TRP A 589 -12.05 16.31 -1.24
N THR A 590 -11.08 16.30 -0.32
CA THR A 590 -10.41 17.52 0.11
C THR A 590 -9.19 17.81 -0.76
N ARG A 591 -9.13 18.98 -1.39
CA ARG A 591 -7.91 19.50 -1.99
C ARG A 591 -7.15 20.31 -0.94
N VAL A 592 -5.90 19.96 -0.72
CA VAL A 592 -5.00 20.69 0.19
C VAL A 592 -3.94 21.36 -0.65
N ASN A 593 -3.89 22.69 -0.61
CA ASN A 593 -2.94 23.49 -1.36
C ASN A 593 -1.93 24.12 -0.39
N TYR A 594 -0.65 23.88 -0.63
CA TYR A 594 0.44 24.61 0.02
C TYR A 594 0.81 25.80 -0.86
N HIS A 595 0.80 27.00 -0.28
CA HIS A 595 1.16 28.23 -0.99
C HIS A 595 2.59 28.65 -0.65
N ASN A 596 3.25 29.34 -1.57
CA ASN A 596 4.63 29.78 -1.36
C ASN A 596 4.79 30.89 -0.30
N ASP A 597 3.68 31.41 0.23
CA ASP A 597 3.62 32.36 1.34
C ASP A 597 3.44 31.68 2.72
N PHE A 598 3.63 30.35 2.78
CA PHE A 598 3.44 29.52 3.97
C PHE A 598 1.98 29.38 4.45
N THR A 599 1.01 29.75 3.61
CA THR A 599 -0.41 29.47 3.89
C THR A 599 -0.84 28.11 3.32
N ILE A 600 -1.88 27.52 3.93
CA ILE A 600 -2.53 26.31 3.44
C ILE A 600 -4.00 26.63 3.19
N THR A 601 -4.49 26.38 1.98
CA THR A 601 -5.94 26.39 1.69
C THR A 601 -6.48 24.97 1.59
N ILE A 602 -7.70 24.80 2.06
CA ILE A 602 -8.43 23.54 2.09
C ILE A 602 -9.72 23.78 1.34
N GLU A 603 -9.92 23.04 0.26
CA GLU A 603 -11.06 23.21 -0.67
C GLU A 603 -11.88 21.94 -0.79
#